data_AF-A0A944LNN4-F1
#
_entry.id   AF-A0A944LNN4-F1
#
_cell.length_a   1.000
_cell.length_b   1.000
_cell.length_c   1.000
_cell.angle_alpha   90.00
_cell.angle_beta   90.00
_cell.angle_gamma   90.00
#
_symmetry.space_group_name_H-M   'P 1'
#
loop_
_entity.id
_entity.type
_entity.pdbx_description
1 polymer ?
#
loop_
_entity_poly.entity_id
_entity_poly.type
_entity_poly.pdbx_seq_one_letter_code
_entity_poly.pdbx_strand_id
1 'polypeptide(L)'
;MRPTAQRWLRAAPPSDAIWEFRSSQEADPNALGTVLEIAGSKLDLSKTEFRMEPVEQELRVHVGVHHPVFRDLPEPARLQVTFLVLDWLLGEDDVERWLGQVEALETAPVGSTDDDGLLRAVKSIAEQHDPDKWTLSHWEDSNGTPAFASFRRALRWIDHPTLDVHHSVHAAFAAQHNGLPADGAALDSLRRLEDELESLIGSRGLLVGHETTSGRRTFHVYTDGEDQNVAAGLADWARSRQLAIEPARDPAWRRVRQFTG
;
A
#
# COMPACT_ATOMS: atom_id res chain seq x y z
N MET A 1 8.47 -2.87 -11.61
CA MET A 1 8.54 -1.67 -12.47
C MET A 1 8.72 -0.41 -11.63
N ARG A 2 7.83 -0.13 -10.65
CA ARG A 2 7.90 1.10 -9.84
C ARG A 2 9.22 1.37 -9.09
N PRO A 3 9.85 0.41 -8.37
CA PRO A 3 11.17 0.66 -7.75
C PRO A 3 12.24 1.09 -8.78
N THR A 4 12.23 0.45 -9.95
CA THR A 4 13.15 0.77 -11.05
C THR A 4 12.90 2.18 -11.59
N ALA A 5 11.64 2.58 -11.79
CA ALA A 5 11.28 3.92 -12.22
C ALA A 5 11.72 4.98 -11.21
N GLN A 6 11.55 4.71 -9.91
CA GLN A 6 12.01 5.63 -8.86
C GLN A 6 13.53 5.79 -8.86
N ARG A 7 14.28 4.70 -9.04
CA ARG A 7 15.75 4.74 -9.08
C ARG A 7 16.25 5.44 -10.34
N TRP A 8 15.60 5.22 -11.48
CA TRP A 8 15.87 5.97 -12.70
C TRP A 8 15.62 7.47 -12.50
N LEU A 9 14.50 7.85 -11.89
CA LEU A 9 14.20 9.25 -11.56
C LEU A 9 15.25 9.86 -10.63
N ARG A 10 15.71 9.14 -9.59
CA ARG A 10 16.80 9.60 -8.70
C ARG A 10 18.12 9.83 -9.45
N ALA A 11 18.36 9.10 -10.53
CA ALA A 11 19.54 9.25 -11.37
C ALA A 11 19.35 10.25 -12.52
N ALA A 12 18.14 10.80 -12.69
CA ALA A 12 17.83 11.73 -13.77
C ALA A 12 18.50 13.10 -13.52
N PRO A 13 18.84 13.84 -14.59
CA PRO A 13 19.26 15.23 -14.47
C PRO A 13 18.20 16.09 -13.75
N PRO A 14 18.59 17.21 -13.12
CA PRO A 14 17.63 18.17 -12.60
C PRO A 14 16.69 18.65 -13.71
N SER A 15 15.40 18.81 -13.39
CA SER A 15 14.44 19.40 -14.33
C SER A 15 14.86 20.82 -14.69
N ASP A 16 14.60 21.22 -15.94
CA ASP A 16 14.82 22.55 -16.45
C ASP A 16 13.56 23.10 -17.15
N ALA A 17 13.70 24.21 -17.89
CA ALA A 17 12.57 24.83 -18.57
C ALA A 17 12.00 24.01 -19.75
N ILE A 18 12.68 22.94 -20.16
CA ILE A 18 12.37 22.15 -21.35
C ILE A 18 12.02 20.71 -20.97
N TRP A 19 12.73 20.15 -20.00
CA TRP A 19 12.60 18.75 -19.61
C TRP A 19 12.33 18.62 -18.12
N GLU A 20 11.37 17.76 -17.82
CA GLU A 20 11.15 17.24 -16.50
C GLU A 20 10.98 15.72 -16.54
N PHE A 21 11.38 15.07 -15.46
CA PHE A 21 11.30 13.63 -15.31
C PHE A 21 10.29 13.28 -14.22
N ARG A 22 9.55 12.19 -14.44
CA ARG A 22 8.57 11.65 -13.51
C ARG A 22 8.65 10.12 -13.52
N SER A 23 8.29 9.50 -12.40
CA SER A 23 8.20 8.05 -12.23
C SER A 23 6.78 7.50 -12.41
N SER A 24 5.79 8.39 -12.53
CA SER A 24 4.34 8.13 -12.61
C SER A 24 3.68 9.17 -13.53
N GLN A 25 2.51 8.82 -14.04
CA GLN A 25 1.55 9.81 -14.54
C GLN A 25 1.01 10.67 -13.38
N GLU A 26 1.02 11.99 -13.56
CA GLU A 26 0.44 12.98 -12.65
C GLU A 26 -1.05 13.19 -12.96
N ALA A 27 -1.79 13.64 -11.94
CA ALA A 27 -3.19 14.02 -12.07
C ALA A 27 -3.37 15.25 -12.99
N ASP A 28 -4.38 15.19 -13.85
CA ASP A 28 -4.96 16.32 -14.57
C ASP A 28 -6.44 16.43 -14.17
N PRO A 29 -6.80 17.39 -13.30
CA PRO A 29 -8.18 17.62 -12.90
C PRO A 29 -9.14 17.95 -14.04
N ASN A 30 -8.63 18.32 -15.23
CA ASN A 30 -9.45 18.63 -16.41
C ASN A 30 -9.47 17.49 -17.43
N ALA A 31 -8.94 16.30 -17.09
CA ALA A 31 -8.80 15.18 -18.01
C ALA A 31 -10.11 14.77 -18.69
N LEU A 32 -11.24 14.91 -18.00
CA LEU A 32 -12.56 14.55 -18.54
C LEU A 32 -13.08 15.53 -19.60
N GLY A 33 -12.45 16.68 -19.80
CA GLY A 33 -12.76 17.60 -20.91
C GLY A 33 -12.34 17.08 -22.28
N THR A 34 -11.78 15.86 -22.37
CA THR A 34 -11.19 15.29 -23.59
C THR A 34 -12.05 14.16 -24.19
N VAL A 35 -11.79 13.86 -25.46
CA VAL A 35 -12.39 12.71 -26.15
C VAL A 35 -11.35 11.62 -26.29
N LEU A 36 -11.65 10.43 -25.76
CA LEU A 36 -10.82 9.24 -25.88
C LEU A 36 -11.28 8.39 -27.06
N GLU A 37 -10.34 8.00 -27.93
CA GLU A 37 -10.59 7.00 -28.96
C GLU A 37 -10.05 5.64 -28.53
N ILE A 38 -10.92 4.64 -28.41
CA ILE A 38 -10.54 3.28 -27.99
C ILE A 38 -11.45 2.24 -28.62
N ALA A 39 -10.87 1.12 -29.06
CA ALA A 39 -11.61 0.03 -29.72
C ALA A 39 -12.53 0.51 -30.87
N GLY A 40 -12.12 1.54 -31.60
CA GLY A 40 -12.90 2.14 -32.70
C GLY A 40 -14.08 3.02 -32.26
N SER A 41 -14.25 3.27 -30.96
CA SER A 41 -15.27 4.16 -30.40
C SER A 41 -14.66 5.47 -29.92
N LYS A 42 -15.41 6.56 -30.03
CA LYS A 42 -15.06 7.86 -29.44
C LYS A 42 -15.89 8.09 -28.18
N LEU A 43 -15.22 8.31 -27.05
CA LEU A 43 -15.82 8.52 -25.75
C LEU A 43 -15.59 9.97 -25.34
N ASP A 44 -16.67 10.71 -25.16
CA ASP A 44 -16.67 12.05 -24.59
C ASP A 44 -16.59 11.91 -23.06
N LEU A 45 -15.39 12.04 -22.50
CA LEU A 45 -15.12 11.67 -21.12
C LEU A 45 -15.89 12.54 -20.11
N SER A 46 -16.41 13.68 -20.52
CA SER A 46 -17.25 14.55 -19.68
C SER A 46 -18.60 13.90 -19.32
N LYS A 47 -18.94 12.77 -19.94
CA LYS A 47 -20.14 11.96 -19.65
C LYS A 47 -19.86 10.80 -18.69
N THR A 48 -18.66 10.78 -18.12
CA THR A 48 -18.29 9.76 -17.14
C THR A 48 -18.99 10.05 -15.82
N GLU A 49 -19.51 9.00 -15.20
CA GLU A 49 -20.21 9.04 -13.93
C GLU A 49 -19.55 8.05 -12.96
N PHE A 50 -19.48 8.43 -11.69
CA PHE A 50 -18.81 7.64 -10.67
C PHE A 50 -19.79 7.19 -9.59
N ARG A 51 -19.73 5.91 -9.22
CA ARG A 51 -20.22 5.40 -7.94
C ARG A 51 -19.04 5.42 -6.97
N MET A 52 -19.24 5.95 -5.77
CA MET A 52 -18.20 5.98 -4.75
C MET A 52 -18.71 5.33 -3.47
N GLU A 53 -17.84 4.56 -2.84
CA GLU A 53 -18.09 3.95 -1.54
C GLU A 53 -16.81 4.09 -0.70
N PRO A 54 -16.71 5.13 0.14
CA PRO A 54 -15.61 5.28 1.08
C PRO A 54 -15.64 4.15 2.12
N VAL A 55 -14.52 3.46 2.29
CA VAL A 55 -14.31 2.40 3.28
C VAL A 55 -13.29 2.90 4.30
N GLU A 56 -13.79 3.54 5.35
CA GLU A 56 -12.96 4.22 6.36
C GLU A 56 -11.95 3.29 7.02
N GLN A 57 -12.31 2.03 7.26
CA GLN A 57 -11.44 1.04 7.90
C GLN A 57 -10.16 0.82 7.10
N GLU A 58 -10.28 0.74 5.77
CA GLU A 58 -9.17 0.55 4.83
C GLU A 58 -8.46 1.86 4.46
N LEU A 59 -9.11 3.00 4.75
CA LEU A 59 -8.75 4.31 4.21
C LEU A 59 -8.63 4.26 2.69
N ARG A 60 -9.66 3.70 2.04
CA ARG A 60 -9.77 3.61 0.58
C ARG A 60 -11.17 4.01 0.13
N VAL A 61 -11.30 4.37 -1.14
CA VAL A 61 -12.58 4.57 -1.82
C VAL A 61 -12.75 3.46 -2.85
N HIS A 62 -13.84 2.70 -2.76
CA HIS A 62 -14.24 1.80 -3.83
C HIS A 62 -14.98 2.61 -4.90
N VAL A 63 -14.62 2.40 -6.16
CA VAL A 63 -15.08 3.23 -7.27
C VAL A 63 -15.66 2.37 -8.39
N GLY A 64 -16.89 2.67 -8.78
CA GLY A 64 -17.47 2.19 -10.02
C GLY A 64 -17.46 3.31 -11.05
N VAL A 65 -16.89 3.07 -12.23
CA VAL A 65 -16.85 4.04 -13.33
C VAL A 65 -17.87 3.63 -14.39
N HIS A 66 -18.77 4.53 -14.75
CA HIS A 66 -19.73 4.35 -15.83
C HIS A 66 -19.48 5.38 -16.92
N HIS A 67 -19.60 4.95 -18.17
CA HIS A 67 -19.77 5.86 -19.30
C HIS A 67 -20.85 5.28 -20.22
N PRO A 68 -21.73 6.09 -20.85
CA PRO A 68 -22.85 5.59 -21.64
C PRO A 68 -22.48 4.58 -22.74
N VAL A 69 -21.29 4.73 -23.33
CA VAL A 69 -20.77 3.85 -24.40
C VAL A 69 -20.28 2.49 -23.87
N PHE A 70 -20.13 2.29 -22.56
CA PHE A 70 -19.63 1.04 -21.99
C PHE A 70 -20.47 -0.18 -22.40
N ARG A 71 -21.79 -0.03 -22.55
CA ARG A 71 -22.69 -1.11 -22.99
C ARG A 71 -22.32 -1.70 -24.36
N ASP A 72 -21.69 -0.89 -25.19
CA ASP A 72 -21.33 -1.25 -26.57
C ASP A 72 -19.85 -1.66 -26.69
N LEU A 73 -19.07 -1.53 -25.61
CA LEU A 73 -17.66 -1.89 -25.58
C LEU A 73 -17.45 -3.29 -24.98
N PRO A 74 -16.45 -4.05 -25.47
CA PRO A 74 -16.04 -5.28 -24.82
C PRO A 74 -15.43 -4.99 -23.44
N GLU A 75 -15.57 -5.93 -22.51
CA GLU A 75 -15.09 -5.79 -21.13
C GLU A 75 -13.64 -5.31 -20.98
N PRO A 76 -12.65 -5.83 -21.74
CA PRO A 76 -11.27 -5.34 -21.63
C PRO A 76 -11.12 -3.87 -21.99
N ALA A 77 -11.90 -3.38 -22.97
CA ALA A 77 -11.87 -1.96 -23.35
C ALA A 77 -12.50 -1.08 -22.27
N ARG A 78 -13.60 -1.54 -21.64
CA ARG A 78 -14.21 -0.81 -20.52
C ARG A 78 -13.24 -0.68 -19.35
N LEU A 79 -12.62 -1.78 -18.93
CA LEU A 79 -11.63 -1.78 -17.85
C LEU A 79 -10.46 -0.87 -18.19
N GLN A 80 -9.98 -0.90 -19.44
CA GLN A 80 -8.92 0.00 -19.89
C GLN A 80 -9.32 1.47 -19.77
N VAL A 81 -10.53 1.86 -20.23
CA VAL A 81 -11.04 3.23 -20.06
C VAL A 81 -11.16 3.60 -18.59
N THR A 82 -11.70 2.70 -17.76
CA THR A 82 -11.85 2.89 -16.32
C THR A 82 -10.53 3.25 -15.66
N PHE A 83 -9.46 2.47 -15.91
CA PHE A 83 -8.15 2.77 -15.33
C PHE A 83 -7.54 4.06 -15.90
N LEU A 84 -7.63 4.31 -17.21
CA LEU A 84 -7.12 5.56 -17.80
C LEU A 84 -7.78 6.80 -17.22
N VAL A 85 -9.11 6.77 -17.07
CA VAL A 85 -9.87 7.87 -16.48
C VAL A 85 -9.42 8.16 -15.05
N LEU A 86 -9.26 7.11 -14.23
CA LEU A 86 -8.84 7.24 -12.84
C LEU A 86 -7.39 7.71 -12.72
N ASP A 87 -6.49 7.15 -13.51
CA ASP A 87 -5.07 7.55 -13.56
C ASP A 87 -4.92 8.99 -14.02
N TRP A 88 -5.73 9.46 -14.98
CA TRP A 88 -5.70 10.87 -15.37
C TRP A 88 -6.31 11.78 -14.31
N LEU A 89 -7.41 11.41 -13.66
CA LEU A 89 -8.05 12.27 -12.67
C LEU A 89 -7.25 12.38 -11.36
N LEU A 90 -6.68 11.27 -10.90
CA LEU A 90 -6.06 11.17 -9.58
C LEU A 90 -4.53 11.09 -9.68
N GLY A 91 -3.97 10.71 -10.82
CA GLY A 91 -2.58 10.28 -10.91
C GLY A 91 -2.41 8.84 -10.45
N GLU A 92 -1.45 8.12 -11.03
CA GLU A 92 -1.20 6.70 -10.75
C GLU A 92 -0.95 6.44 -9.25
N ASP A 93 -0.26 7.36 -8.58
CA ASP A 93 0.13 7.15 -7.19
C ASP A 93 -1.07 7.26 -6.25
N ASP A 94 -1.99 8.20 -6.48
CA ASP A 94 -3.21 8.32 -5.67
C ASP A 94 -4.24 7.24 -6.02
N VAL A 95 -4.26 6.73 -7.26
CA VAL A 95 -5.01 5.51 -7.61
C VAL A 95 -4.53 4.35 -6.73
N GLU A 96 -3.23 4.07 -6.70
CA GLU A 96 -2.67 2.98 -5.89
C GLU A 96 -2.84 3.22 -4.38
N ARG A 97 -2.72 4.49 -3.94
CA ARG A 97 -2.76 4.87 -2.53
C ARG A 97 -4.17 4.83 -1.95
N TRP A 98 -5.17 5.32 -2.68
CA TRP A 98 -6.49 5.63 -2.12
C TRP A 98 -7.64 4.84 -2.73
N LEU A 99 -7.49 4.23 -3.90
CA LEU A 99 -8.59 3.42 -4.45
C LEU A 99 -8.53 1.98 -3.96
N GLY A 100 -9.68 1.40 -3.67
CA GLY A 100 -9.82 -0.02 -3.33
C GLY A 100 -10.33 -0.81 -4.52
N GLN A 101 -11.52 -1.39 -4.39
CA GLN A 101 -12.18 -2.07 -5.50
C GLN A 101 -12.53 -1.06 -6.61
N VAL A 102 -12.15 -1.38 -7.84
CA VAL A 102 -12.44 -0.60 -9.04
C VAL A 102 -13.27 -1.45 -10.00
N GLU A 103 -14.38 -0.91 -10.49
CA GLU A 103 -15.30 -1.59 -11.40
C GLU A 103 -15.65 -0.74 -12.61
N ALA A 104 -15.80 -1.38 -13.78
CA ALA A 104 -16.43 -0.78 -14.94
C ALA A 104 -17.92 -1.12 -14.97
N LEU A 105 -18.78 -0.12 -14.82
CA LEU A 105 -20.23 -0.28 -14.72
C LEU A 105 -20.87 -0.11 -16.10
N GLU A 106 -21.63 -1.12 -16.56
CA GLU A 106 -22.38 -1.03 -17.83
C GLU A 106 -23.65 -0.18 -17.73
N THR A 107 -24.17 0.03 -16.53
CA THR A 107 -25.38 0.81 -16.27
C THR A 107 -25.05 1.97 -15.34
N ALA A 108 -25.65 3.14 -15.60
CA ALA A 108 -25.50 4.31 -14.75
C ALA A 108 -25.82 3.96 -13.29
N PRO A 109 -24.91 4.26 -12.33
CA PRO A 109 -25.15 3.94 -10.93
C PRO A 109 -26.22 4.88 -10.34
N VAL A 110 -27.02 4.37 -9.42
CA VAL A 110 -27.95 5.21 -8.64
C VAL A 110 -27.14 6.10 -7.71
N GLY A 111 -27.43 7.40 -7.70
CA GLY A 111 -26.68 8.38 -6.90
C GLY A 111 -25.25 8.59 -7.42
N SER A 112 -25.06 8.51 -8.74
CA SER A 112 -23.79 8.83 -9.37
C SER A 112 -23.35 10.27 -9.08
N THR A 113 -22.03 10.48 -9.10
CA THR A 113 -21.40 11.80 -9.00
C THR A 113 -20.50 12.05 -10.19
N ASP A 114 -20.14 13.31 -10.37
CA ASP A 114 -19.06 13.79 -11.24
C ASP A 114 -17.65 13.54 -10.66
N ASP A 115 -16.63 13.90 -11.44
CA ASP A 115 -15.21 13.89 -11.07
C ASP A 115 -14.91 14.72 -9.82
N ASP A 116 -15.55 15.88 -9.70
CA ASP A 116 -15.48 16.75 -8.53
C ASP A 116 -15.87 16.01 -7.23
N GLY A 117 -16.89 15.15 -7.29
CA GLY A 117 -17.27 14.27 -6.18
C GLY A 117 -16.20 13.24 -5.84
N LEU A 118 -15.60 12.59 -6.84
CA LEU A 118 -14.51 11.64 -6.67
C LEU A 118 -13.29 12.28 -6.00
N LEU A 119 -12.87 13.44 -6.49
CA LEU A 119 -11.75 14.19 -5.93
C LEU A 119 -11.99 14.54 -4.45
N ARG A 120 -13.21 14.98 -4.10
CA ARG A 120 -13.57 15.24 -2.69
C ARG A 120 -13.54 13.99 -1.82
N ALA A 121 -14.03 12.86 -2.33
CA ALA A 121 -14.05 11.60 -1.57
C ALA A 121 -12.62 11.10 -1.29
N VAL A 122 -11.75 11.11 -2.31
CA VAL A 122 -10.34 10.74 -2.17
C VAL A 122 -9.63 11.68 -1.20
N LYS A 123 -9.83 13.00 -1.33
CA LYS A 123 -9.24 13.99 -0.43
C LYS A 123 -9.66 13.76 1.03
N SER A 124 -10.95 13.48 1.28
CA SER A 124 -11.47 13.21 2.63
C SER A 124 -10.81 11.97 3.28
N ILE A 125 -10.54 10.93 2.49
CA ILE A 125 -9.81 9.74 2.95
C ILE A 125 -8.34 10.07 3.22
N ALA A 126 -7.69 10.81 2.30
CA ALA A 126 -6.29 11.20 2.43
C ALA A 126 -6.04 12.05 3.68
N GLU A 127 -6.95 12.96 4.02
CA GLU A 127 -6.87 13.80 5.24
C GLU A 127 -6.94 13.00 6.55
N GLN A 128 -7.44 11.77 6.52
CA GLN A 128 -7.50 10.87 7.68
C GLN A 128 -6.26 10.00 7.82
N HIS A 129 -5.37 9.99 6.82
CA HIS A 129 -4.18 9.15 6.82
C HIS A 129 -3.11 9.70 7.76
N ASP A 130 -2.69 8.85 8.68
CA ASP A 130 -1.56 9.09 9.58
C ASP A 130 -0.62 7.87 9.47
N PRO A 131 0.52 7.98 8.78
CA PRO A 131 1.43 6.86 8.54
C PRO A 131 2.15 6.37 9.81
N ASP A 132 2.13 7.16 10.90
CA ASP A 132 2.74 6.79 12.17
C ASP A 132 1.72 6.22 13.17
N LYS A 133 0.44 6.18 12.79
CA LYS A 133 -0.61 5.62 13.63
C LYS A 133 -0.57 4.09 13.65
N TRP A 134 -0.23 3.54 14.80
CA TRP A 134 -0.29 2.10 15.06
C TRP A 134 -1.70 1.63 15.40
N THR A 135 -2.08 0.48 14.83
CA THR A 135 -3.30 -0.26 15.16
C THR A 135 -2.92 -1.59 15.79
N LEU A 136 -3.76 -2.10 16.69
CA LEU A 136 -3.69 -3.45 17.22
C LEU A 136 -4.90 -4.24 16.75
N SER A 137 -4.66 -5.39 16.12
CA SER A 137 -5.67 -6.37 15.75
C SER A 137 -5.47 -7.66 16.53
N HIS A 138 -6.57 -8.34 16.84
CA HIS A 138 -6.54 -9.66 17.47
C HIS A 138 -7.47 -10.62 16.72
N TRP A 139 -7.11 -11.89 16.66
CA TRP A 139 -7.93 -12.96 16.12
C TRP A 139 -7.60 -14.29 16.80
N GLU A 140 -8.36 -15.32 16.47
CA GLU A 140 -8.06 -16.70 16.85
C GLU A 140 -7.67 -17.49 15.60
N ASP A 141 -6.64 -18.32 15.70
CA ASP A 141 -6.29 -19.25 14.62
C ASP A 141 -7.32 -20.40 14.51
N SER A 142 -7.12 -21.30 13.55
CA SER A 142 -8.02 -22.45 13.34
C SER A 142 -8.12 -23.40 14.53
N ASN A 143 -7.21 -23.30 15.50
CA ASN A 143 -7.16 -24.12 16.71
C ASN A 143 -7.68 -23.36 17.95
N GLY A 144 -8.18 -22.13 17.79
CA GLY A 144 -8.62 -21.27 18.90
C GLY A 144 -7.46 -20.61 19.64
N THR A 145 -6.24 -20.61 19.09
CA THR A 145 -5.08 -19.95 19.70
C THR A 145 -5.16 -18.45 19.42
N PRO A 146 -5.10 -17.58 20.45
CA PRO A 146 -5.10 -16.14 20.24
C PRO A 146 -3.84 -15.68 19.50
N ALA A 147 -4.04 -14.77 18.56
CA ALA A 147 -2.99 -14.10 17.80
C ALA A 147 -3.24 -12.59 17.76
N PHE A 148 -2.15 -11.83 17.72
CA PHE A 148 -2.16 -10.37 17.72
C PHE A 148 -1.27 -9.83 16.62
N ALA A 149 -1.67 -8.74 15.97
CA ALA A 149 -0.82 -7.97 15.09
C ALA A 149 -0.85 -6.51 15.52
N SER A 150 0.32 -5.88 15.60
CA SER A 150 0.41 -4.43 15.65
C SER A 150 1.09 -3.93 14.40
N PHE A 151 0.51 -2.94 13.73
CA PHE A 151 1.01 -2.45 12.45
C PHE A 151 0.60 -1.01 12.22
N ARG A 152 1.34 -0.30 11.35
CA ARG A 152 1.01 1.06 10.92
C ARG A 152 -0.21 1.03 10.01
N ARG A 153 -1.28 1.72 10.41
CA ARG A 153 -2.55 1.72 9.69
C ARG A 153 -2.39 2.40 8.33
N ALA A 154 -2.91 1.73 7.30
CA ALA A 154 -2.97 2.27 5.95
C ALA A 154 -1.63 2.72 5.37
N LEU A 155 -0.53 2.11 5.83
CA LEU A 155 0.78 2.34 5.24
C LEU A 155 0.80 1.83 3.80
N ARG A 156 1.22 2.64 2.83
CA ARG A 156 1.19 2.26 1.40
C ARG A 156 2.60 2.05 0.87
N TRP A 157 2.78 0.96 0.13
CA TRP A 157 4.08 0.65 -0.49
C TRP A 157 4.50 1.74 -1.50
N ILE A 158 3.52 2.43 -2.12
CA ILE A 158 3.77 3.49 -3.09
C ILE A 158 4.43 4.73 -2.46
N ASP A 159 4.32 4.92 -1.14
CA ASP A 159 5.02 5.96 -0.39
C ASP A 159 6.49 5.59 -0.12
N HIS A 160 6.81 4.31 -0.29
CA HIS A 160 8.12 3.73 -0.05
C HIS A 160 8.58 2.86 -1.23
N PRO A 161 8.54 3.36 -2.48
CA PRO A 161 8.59 2.54 -3.68
C PRO A 161 9.93 1.84 -3.90
N THR A 162 10.99 2.24 -3.18
CA THR A 162 12.29 1.53 -3.23
C THR A 162 12.51 0.56 -2.10
N LEU A 163 11.66 0.53 -1.08
CA LEU A 163 11.71 -0.49 -0.03
C LEU A 163 11.14 -1.80 -0.57
N ASP A 164 11.95 -2.51 -1.35
CA ASP A 164 11.55 -3.64 -2.20
C ASP A 164 12.06 -5.01 -1.71
N VAL A 165 12.68 -5.03 -0.52
CA VAL A 165 13.09 -6.26 0.18
C VAL A 165 12.37 -6.33 1.52
N HIS A 166 11.56 -7.37 1.69
CA HIS A 166 10.94 -7.74 2.95
C HIS A 166 11.90 -8.61 3.76
N HIS A 167 12.03 -8.33 5.05
CA HIS A 167 12.72 -9.16 6.03
C HIS A 167 11.72 -9.62 7.08
N SER A 168 11.48 -10.93 7.16
CA SER A 168 10.77 -11.53 8.29
C SER A 168 11.79 -11.84 9.38
N VAL A 169 11.67 -11.17 10.54
CA VAL A 169 12.51 -11.46 11.70
C VAL A 169 11.70 -12.21 12.74
N HIS A 170 12.15 -13.38 13.18
CA HIS A 170 11.42 -14.24 14.10
C HIS A 170 12.10 -14.31 15.46
N ALA A 171 11.38 -13.90 16.50
CA ALA A 171 11.77 -14.00 17.90
C ALA A 171 10.88 -15.01 18.64
N ALA A 172 11.49 -16.07 19.16
CA ALA A 172 10.83 -16.95 20.11
C ALA A 172 10.81 -16.32 21.51
N PHE A 173 9.75 -16.57 22.27
CA PHE A 173 9.64 -16.09 23.65
C PHE A 173 9.02 -17.16 24.55
N ALA A 174 9.26 -17.03 25.86
CA ALA A 174 8.60 -17.88 26.85
C ALA A 174 7.10 -17.59 26.84
N ALA A 175 6.29 -18.60 26.53
CA ALA A 175 4.85 -18.45 26.31
C ALA A 175 4.02 -19.24 27.34
N GLN A 176 2.81 -18.76 27.57
CA GLN A 176 1.75 -19.50 28.28
C GLN A 176 1.15 -20.58 27.36
N HIS A 177 0.25 -21.41 27.89
CA HIS A 177 -0.43 -22.46 27.12
C HIS A 177 -1.24 -21.93 25.93
N ASN A 178 -1.68 -20.68 25.97
CA ASN A 178 -2.43 -20.02 24.91
C ASN A 178 -1.51 -19.34 23.87
N GLY A 179 -0.19 -19.55 23.96
CA GLY A 179 0.78 -18.98 23.01
C GLY A 179 1.15 -17.52 23.25
N LEU A 180 0.57 -16.86 24.25
CA LEU A 180 0.89 -15.47 24.61
C LEU A 180 2.10 -15.37 25.55
N PRO A 181 2.76 -14.20 25.68
CA PRO A 181 3.91 -14.04 26.55
C PRO A 181 3.65 -14.51 27.99
N ALA A 182 4.58 -15.27 28.55
CA ALA A 182 4.46 -15.90 29.88
C ALA A 182 4.24 -14.87 30.99
N ASP A 183 4.92 -13.73 30.89
CA ASP A 183 4.90 -12.66 31.89
C ASP A 183 5.29 -11.30 31.27
N GLY A 184 5.40 -10.28 32.12
CA GLY A 184 5.86 -8.95 31.72
C GLY A 184 7.30 -8.93 31.23
N ALA A 185 8.18 -9.79 31.73
CA ALA A 185 9.59 -9.82 31.30
C ALA A 185 9.72 -10.34 29.86
N ALA A 186 8.92 -11.34 29.47
CA ALA A 186 8.81 -11.80 28.09
C ALA A 186 8.32 -10.67 27.17
N LEU A 187 7.31 -9.91 27.59
CA LEU A 187 6.79 -8.78 26.81
C LEU A 187 7.83 -7.64 26.68
N ASP A 188 8.51 -7.29 27.77
CA ASP A 188 9.54 -6.24 27.77
C ASP A 188 10.74 -6.62 26.92
N SER A 189 11.09 -7.92 26.86
CA SER A 189 12.12 -8.40 25.94
C SER A 189 11.73 -8.21 24.48
N LEU A 190 10.46 -8.43 24.12
CA LEU A 190 9.98 -8.22 22.76
C LEU A 190 9.95 -6.74 22.37
N ARG A 191 9.56 -5.86 23.30
CA ARG A 191 9.60 -4.40 23.11
C ARG A 191 11.02 -3.89 22.90
N ARG A 192 11.98 -4.37 23.68
CA ARG A 192 13.40 -4.02 23.45
C ARG A 192 13.89 -4.42 22.07
N LEU A 193 13.50 -5.60 21.57
CA LEU A 193 13.86 -6.01 20.21
C LEU A 193 13.27 -5.07 19.15
N GLU A 194 12.04 -4.61 19.36
CA GLU A 194 11.36 -3.65 18.49
C GLU A 194 12.09 -2.30 18.47
N ASP A 195 12.36 -1.72 19.64
CA ASP A 195 13.06 -0.44 19.79
C ASP A 195 14.47 -0.49 19.15
N GLU A 196 15.20 -1.59 19.39
CA GLU A 196 16.52 -1.80 18.80
C GLU A 196 16.45 -1.97 17.28
N LEU A 197 15.42 -2.64 16.77
CA LEU A 197 15.20 -2.84 15.34
C LEU A 197 14.87 -1.52 14.64
N GLU A 198 13.96 -0.72 15.20
CA GLU A 198 13.64 0.61 14.68
C GLU A 198 14.87 1.54 14.73
N SER A 199 15.63 1.52 15.83
CA SER A 199 16.87 2.30 15.94
C SER A 199 17.94 1.87 14.94
N LEU A 200 18.04 0.57 14.64
CA LEU A 200 19.01 0.03 13.68
C LEU A 200 18.70 0.45 12.25
N ILE A 201 17.44 0.34 11.83
CA ILE A 201 17.04 0.66 10.46
C ILE A 201 16.96 2.17 10.23
N GLY A 202 16.58 2.95 11.25
CA GLY A 202 16.42 4.40 11.15
C GLY A 202 15.62 4.80 9.90
N SER A 203 16.12 5.76 9.14
CA SER A 203 15.48 6.22 7.89
C SER A 203 15.77 5.33 6.67
N ARG A 204 16.51 4.23 6.82
CA ARG A 204 16.97 3.35 5.72
C ARG A 204 16.05 2.16 5.48
N GLY A 205 15.04 2.00 6.33
CA GLY A 205 14.04 0.96 6.24
C GLY A 205 12.81 1.36 7.04
N LEU A 206 11.88 0.42 7.15
CA LEU A 206 10.62 0.65 7.83
C LEU A 206 10.15 -0.62 8.51
N LEU A 207 9.80 -0.51 9.79
CA LEU A 207 9.03 -1.53 10.49
C LEU A 207 7.54 -1.31 10.17
N VAL A 208 6.96 -2.20 9.37
CA VAL A 208 5.55 -2.14 8.96
C VAL A 208 4.64 -2.59 10.11
N GLY A 209 5.09 -3.61 10.83
CA GLY A 209 4.36 -4.18 11.94
C GLY A 209 4.98 -5.47 12.45
N HIS A 210 4.31 -6.07 13.42
CA HIS A 210 4.68 -7.36 13.98
C HIS A 210 3.45 -8.21 14.30
N GLU A 211 3.58 -9.52 14.15
CA GLU A 211 2.58 -10.52 14.56
C GLU A 211 3.10 -11.31 15.75
N THR A 212 2.23 -11.65 16.69
CA THR A 212 2.54 -12.49 17.85
C THR A 212 1.54 -13.65 17.90
N THR A 213 2.05 -14.87 17.74
CA THR A 213 1.26 -16.10 17.80
C THR A 213 2.12 -17.27 18.25
N SER A 214 1.54 -18.19 19.03
CA SER A 214 2.15 -19.49 19.32
C SER A 214 3.61 -19.42 19.83
N GLY A 215 3.88 -18.52 20.77
CA GLY A 215 5.22 -18.34 21.36
C GLY A 215 6.27 -17.69 20.45
N ARG A 216 5.84 -17.06 19.37
CA ARG A 216 6.71 -16.41 18.39
C ARG A 216 6.19 -15.02 18.01
N ARG A 217 7.09 -14.05 17.93
CA ARG A 217 6.85 -12.75 17.32
C ARG A 217 7.58 -12.68 15.97
N THR A 218 6.87 -12.29 14.92
CA THR A 218 7.44 -12.02 13.60
C THR A 218 7.37 -10.51 13.36
N PHE A 219 8.52 -9.86 13.15
CA PHE A 219 8.60 -8.47 12.73
C PHE A 219 8.69 -8.40 11.20
N HIS A 220 7.95 -7.48 10.60
CA HIS A 220 7.93 -7.25 9.16
C HIS A 220 8.65 -5.94 8.84
N VAL A 221 9.87 -6.07 8.34
CA VAL A 221 10.73 -4.93 8.01
C VAL A 221 10.91 -4.85 6.51
N TYR A 222 10.88 -3.64 5.96
CA TYR A 222 11.21 -3.38 4.57
C TYR A 222 12.46 -2.50 4.46
N THR A 223 13.34 -2.82 3.52
CA THR A 223 14.55 -2.03 3.22
C THR A 223 14.71 -1.82 1.72
N ASP A 224 15.51 -0.82 1.34
CA ASP A 224 15.92 -0.64 -0.04
C ASP A 224 16.88 -1.76 -0.46
N GLY A 225 16.52 -2.54 -1.48
CA GLY A 225 17.34 -3.66 -1.95
C GLY A 225 18.62 -3.28 -2.69
N GLU A 226 18.92 -1.99 -2.86
CA GLU A 226 20.24 -1.49 -3.24
C GLU A 226 21.10 -1.10 -2.03
N ASP A 227 20.51 -0.97 -0.85
CA ASP A 227 21.22 -0.64 0.38
C ASP A 227 21.78 -1.89 1.07
N GLN A 228 23.00 -2.26 0.69
CA GLN A 228 23.67 -3.45 1.26
C GLN A 228 24.05 -3.27 2.74
N ASN A 229 24.21 -2.03 3.21
CA ASN A 229 24.64 -1.78 4.59
C ASN A 229 23.51 -2.04 5.59
N VAL A 230 22.28 -1.63 5.29
CA VAL A 230 21.13 -1.90 6.18
C VAL A 230 20.81 -3.39 6.21
N ALA A 231 20.92 -4.08 5.05
CA ALA A 231 20.73 -5.53 4.98
C ALA A 231 21.77 -6.31 5.80
N ALA A 232 23.05 -5.94 5.69
CA ALA A 232 24.12 -6.54 6.51
C ALA A 232 23.91 -6.25 8.01
N GLY A 233 23.56 -5.01 8.36
CA GLY A 233 23.28 -4.61 9.74
C GLY A 233 22.12 -5.41 10.36
N LEU A 234 21.02 -5.61 9.63
CA LEU A 234 19.89 -6.45 10.05
C LEU A 234 20.31 -7.90 10.28
N ALA A 235 21.07 -8.48 9.34
CA ALA A 235 21.53 -9.86 9.45
C ALA A 235 22.47 -10.06 10.65
N ASP A 236 23.38 -9.12 10.90
CA ASP A 236 24.30 -9.17 12.03
C ASP A 236 23.59 -8.97 13.37
N TRP A 237 22.64 -8.02 13.43
CA TRP A 237 21.80 -7.79 14.60
C TRP A 237 20.94 -9.02 14.94
N ALA A 238 20.32 -9.66 13.94
CA ALA A 238 19.53 -10.87 14.13
C ALA A 238 20.42 -12.02 14.64
N ARG A 239 21.61 -12.20 14.05
CA ARG A 239 22.57 -13.22 14.46
C ARG A 239 23.03 -13.03 15.91
N SER A 240 23.34 -11.79 16.32
CA SER A 240 23.81 -11.51 17.69
C SER A 240 22.73 -11.76 18.75
N ARG A 241 21.45 -11.76 18.34
CA ARG A 241 20.28 -12.03 19.19
C ARG A 241 19.72 -13.43 19.02
N GLN A 242 20.38 -14.28 18.21
CA GLN A 242 19.94 -15.64 17.90
C GLN A 242 18.53 -15.70 17.31
N LEU A 243 18.17 -14.68 16.52
CA LEU A 243 16.90 -14.58 15.80
C LEU A 243 17.04 -15.20 14.41
N ALA A 244 15.96 -15.78 13.90
CA ALA A 244 15.89 -16.16 12.49
C ALA A 244 15.49 -14.94 11.66
N ILE A 245 16.08 -14.78 10.48
CA ILE A 245 15.75 -13.72 9.53
C ILE A 245 15.65 -14.28 8.12
N GLU A 246 14.57 -13.93 7.42
CA GLU A 246 14.28 -14.40 6.06
C GLU A 246 14.06 -13.21 5.12
N PRO A 247 15.06 -12.83 4.30
CA PRO A 247 14.91 -11.78 3.30
C PRO A 247 14.23 -12.31 2.02
N ALA A 248 13.32 -11.54 1.45
CA ALA A 248 12.66 -11.83 0.18
C ALA A 248 12.38 -10.54 -0.61
N ARG A 249 12.58 -10.59 -1.94
CA ARG A 249 12.14 -9.52 -2.84
C ARG A 249 10.61 -9.41 -2.79
N ASP A 250 10.10 -8.22 -2.50
CA ASP A 250 8.67 -7.94 -2.45
C ASP A 250 8.37 -6.45 -2.79
N PRO A 251 8.57 -6.03 -4.05
CA PRO A 251 8.45 -4.62 -4.45
C PRO A 251 7.03 -4.05 -4.39
N ALA A 252 6.01 -4.87 -4.17
CA ALA A 252 4.60 -4.47 -4.08
C ALA A 252 3.98 -4.89 -2.74
N TRP A 253 4.84 -5.18 -1.75
CA TRP A 253 4.51 -5.49 -0.36
C TRP A 253 3.42 -6.55 -0.19
N ARG A 254 3.43 -7.57 -1.06
CA ARG A 254 2.41 -8.64 -1.09
C ARG A 254 2.36 -9.44 0.20
N ARG A 255 3.49 -9.56 0.91
CA ARG A 255 3.63 -10.35 2.15
C ARG A 255 3.00 -9.70 3.38
N VAL A 256 2.65 -8.41 3.30
CA VAL A 256 2.06 -7.64 4.40
C VAL A 256 0.72 -7.00 4.02
N ARG A 257 0.12 -7.44 2.89
CA ARG A 257 -1.16 -6.90 2.41
C ARG A 257 -2.28 -6.97 3.44
N GLN A 258 -2.27 -7.99 4.31
CA GLN A 258 -3.24 -8.08 5.40
C GLN A 258 -3.17 -6.90 6.41
N PHE A 259 -2.06 -6.16 6.46
CA PHE A 259 -1.89 -4.97 7.30
C PHE A 259 -2.08 -3.67 6.52
N THR A 260 -1.61 -3.66 5.27
CA THR A 260 -1.48 -2.44 4.47
C THR A 260 -2.66 -2.18 3.53
N GLY A 261 -3.54 -3.17 3.32
CA GLY A 261 -4.64 -3.10 2.35
C GLY A 261 -4.14 -3.25 0.93
#